data_AF-A0AAN8ZX15-F1
#
_entry.id   AF-A0AAN8ZX15-F1
#
_cell.length_a   1.000
_cell.length_b   1.000
_cell.length_c   1.000
_cell.angle_alpha   90.00
_cell.angle_beta   90.00
_cell.angle_gamma   90.00
#
_symmetry.space_group_name_H-M   'P 1'
#
loop_
_entity.id
_entity.type
_entity.pdbx_description
1 polymer ?
#
loop_
_entity_poly.entity_id
_entity_poly.type
_entity_poly.pdbx_seq_one_letter_code
_entity_poly.pdbx_strand_id
1 'polypeptide(L)'
;AIQKPKSGQGETRLGQWGDWSGPENNKYIKMKYTNGQACWNGPTRSADVQLSCGTDTKLTSVTEPSRCEYLFVMTTPAVCSKPDYINGGESEEHIHSEL
;
A
#
# COMPACT_ATOMS: atom_id res chain seq x y z
N ALA A 1 1.57 -2.86 -10.56
CA ALA A 1 2.64 -1.87 -10.39
C ALA A 1 3.61 -1.93 -11.57
N ILE A 2 3.89 -0.77 -12.20
CA ILE A 2 4.79 -0.66 -13.36
C ILE A 2 5.79 0.47 -13.06
N GLN A 3 7.08 0.19 -13.27
CA GLN A 3 8.14 1.19 -13.22
C GLN A 3 8.51 1.62 -14.64
N LYS A 4 8.51 2.93 -14.86
CA LYS A 4 8.98 3.55 -16.10
C LYS A 4 10.41 4.07 -15.90
N PRO A 5 11.37 3.74 -16.77
CA PRO A 5 12.72 4.25 -16.67
C PRO A 5 12.76 5.74 -17.01
N LYS A 6 13.71 6.47 -16.42
CA LYS A 6 13.94 7.89 -16.73
C LYS A 6 14.46 8.11 -18.16
N SER A 7 15.19 7.14 -18.69
CA SER A 7 15.76 7.13 -20.03
C SER A 7 15.76 5.71 -20.59
N GLY A 8 15.55 5.58 -21.90
CA GLY A 8 15.44 4.28 -22.58
C GLY A 8 13.99 3.89 -22.91
N GLN A 9 13.85 2.78 -23.63
CA GLN A 9 12.55 2.21 -24.00
C GLN A 9 12.27 0.98 -23.14
N GLY A 10 11.02 0.84 -22.69
CA GLY A 10 10.54 -0.35 -21.97
C GLY A 10 9.99 -0.04 -20.59
N GLU A 11 8.99 -0.81 -20.17
CA GLU A 11 8.38 -0.73 -18.85
C GLU A 11 8.74 -1.98 -18.06
N THR A 12 9.01 -1.84 -16.75
CA THR A 12 9.27 -2.99 -15.87
C THR A 12 8.05 -3.25 -15.00
N ARG A 13 7.48 -4.46 -15.09
CA ARG A 13 6.36 -4.86 -14.22
C ARG A 13 6.91 -5.28 -12.86
N LEU A 14 6.52 -4.58 -11.80
CA LEU A 14 6.97 -4.85 -10.44
C LEU A 14 6.06 -5.82 -9.68
N GLY A 15 4.84 -6.05 -10.19
CA GLY A 15 3.90 -7.00 -9.59
C GLY A 15 2.45 -6.64 -9.91
N GLN A 16 1.57 -7.60 -9.69
CA GLN A 16 0.12 -7.47 -9.67
C GLN A 16 -0.33 -7.36 -8.21
N TRP A 17 -1.42 -6.65 -7.95
CA TRP A 17 -1.94 -6.54 -6.60
C TRP A 17 -2.30 -7.94 -6.06
N GLY A 18 -1.84 -8.25 -4.84
CA GLY A 18 -2.08 -9.53 -4.18
C GLY A 18 -3.01 -9.38 -2.99
N ASP A 19 -2.50 -8.82 -1.89
CA ASP A 19 -3.20 -8.75 -0.62
C ASP A 19 -2.84 -7.50 0.20
N TRP A 20 -3.72 -7.21 1.17
CA TRP A 20 -3.42 -6.30 2.26
C TRP A 20 -2.65 -7.03 3.36
N SER A 21 -1.53 -6.44 3.78
CA SER A 21 -0.55 -7.05 4.69
C SER A 21 -0.17 -6.16 5.88
N GLY A 22 -1.02 -5.19 6.22
CA GLY A 22 -0.86 -4.41 7.44
C GLY A 22 -1.04 -5.28 8.70
N PRO A 23 -0.68 -4.76 9.88
CA PRO A 23 -0.95 -5.42 11.16
C PRO A 23 -2.45 -5.62 11.40
N GLU A 24 -2.84 -6.52 12.31
CA GLU A 24 -4.25 -6.87 12.56
C GLU A 24 -5.13 -5.66 12.89
N ASN A 25 -4.63 -4.72 13.69
CA ASN A 25 -5.34 -3.51 14.08
C ASN A 25 -5.42 -2.46 12.96
N ASN A 26 -4.66 -2.63 11.88
CA ASN A 26 -4.68 -1.72 10.73
C ASN A 26 -4.21 -2.44 9.45
N LYS A 27 -5.02 -3.37 8.94
CA LYS A 27 -4.63 -4.21 7.80
C LYS A 27 -4.36 -3.40 6.52
N TYR A 28 -5.02 -2.26 6.36
CA TYR A 28 -5.05 -1.50 5.11
C TYR A 28 -3.88 -0.52 4.92
N ILE A 29 -2.94 -0.42 5.88
CA ILE A 29 -1.75 0.44 5.72
C ILE A 29 -0.61 -0.20 4.91
N LYS A 30 -0.70 -1.48 4.55
CA LYS A 30 0.30 -2.13 3.69
C LYS A 30 -0.36 -2.99 2.64
N MET A 31 0.13 -2.91 1.40
CA MET A 31 -0.33 -3.73 0.28
C MET A 31 0.85 -4.40 -0.42
N LYS A 32 0.65 -5.64 -0.85
CA LYS A 32 1.64 -6.43 -1.57
C LYS A 32 1.32 -6.50 -3.04
N TYR A 33 2.35 -6.33 -3.86
CA TYR A 33 2.34 -6.61 -5.28
C TYR A 33 3.33 -7.73 -5.57
N THR A 34 2.85 -8.82 -6.16
CA THR A 34 3.65 -10.03 -6.40
C THR A 34 3.57 -10.43 -7.88
N ASN A 35 4.30 -11.47 -8.30
CA ASN A 35 4.25 -11.98 -9.67
C ASN A 35 4.59 -10.92 -10.74
N GLY A 36 5.60 -10.09 -10.47
CA GLY A 36 6.17 -9.15 -11.42
C GLY A 36 7.02 -9.84 -12.49
N GLN A 37 7.64 -9.03 -13.34
CA GLN A 37 8.52 -9.50 -14.39
C GLN A 37 9.73 -10.24 -13.81
N ALA A 38 10.12 -11.35 -14.44
CA ALA A 38 11.30 -12.13 -14.07
C ALA A 38 12.55 -11.26 -13.96
N CYS A 39 13.26 -11.40 -12.83
CA CYS A 39 14.52 -10.72 -12.56
C CYS A 39 15.69 -11.64 -12.89
N TRP A 40 16.73 -11.09 -13.51
CA TRP A 40 17.96 -11.86 -13.70
C TRP A 40 18.64 -12.07 -12.34
N ASN A 41 18.89 -13.33 -11.99
CA ASN A 41 19.55 -13.72 -10.75
C ASN A 41 18.86 -13.16 -9.48
N GLY A 42 17.53 -13.22 -9.45
CA GLY A 42 16.69 -12.80 -8.34
C GLY A 42 15.30 -13.41 -8.44
N PRO A 43 14.42 -13.16 -7.44
CA PRO A 43 13.04 -13.61 -7.51
C PRO A 43 12.27 -12.90 -8.65
N THR A 44 11.05 -13.33 -8.92
CA THR A 44 10.13 -12.50 -9.70
C THR A 44 9.96 -11.16 -8.97
N ARG A 45 9.96 -10.05 -9.73
CA ARG A 45 9.85 -8.72 -9.10
C ARG A 45 8.61 -8.64 -8.23
N SER A 46 8.76 -7.99 -7.08
CA SER A 46 7.67 -7.74 -6.13
C SER A 46 7.80 -6.31 -5.58
N ALA A 47 6.69 -5.76 -5.11
CA ALA A 47 6.68 -4.47 -4.46
C ALA A 47 5.76 -4.47 -3.24
N ASP A 48 6.29 -3.98 -2.13
CA ASP A 48 5.50 -3.64 -0.95
C ASP A 48 5.21 -2.14 -0.96
N VAL A 49 3.96 -1.76 -0.69
CA VAL A 49 3.59 -0.36 -0.54
C VAL A 49 3.08 -0.10 0.87
N GLN A 50 3.71 0.86 1.53
CA GLN A 50 3.33 1.35 2.85
C GLN A 50 2.62 2.69 2.72
N LEU A 51 1.44 2.76 3.32
CA LEU A 51 0.60 3.95 3.32
C LEU A 51 0.73 4.66 4.66
N SER A 52 0.95 5.97 4.61
CA SER A 52 0.85 6.86 5.77
C SER A 52 -0.24 7.91 5.55
N CYS A 53 -0.84 8.37 6.64
CA CYS A 53 -1.80 9.46 6.58
C CYS A 53 -1.13 10.74 6.07
N GLY A 54 -1.80 11.44 5.17
CA GLY A 54 -1.38 12.75 4.67
C GLY A 54 -2.50 13.43 3.90
N THR A 55 -2.34 14.73 3.63
CA THR A 55 -3.35 15.53 2.93
C THR A 55 -3.56 15.09 1.49
N ASP A 56 -2.49 14.63 0.84
CA ASP A 56 -2.47 14.31 -0.58
C ASP A 56 -2.01 12.87 -0.82
N THR A 57 -2.59 12.25 -1.85
CA THR A 57 -2.10 10.98 -2.37
C THR A 57 -0.82 11.20 -3.18
N LYS A 58 0.34 10.88 -2.61
CA LYS A 58 1.63 11.06 -3.29
C LYS A 58 2.69 10.07 -2.83
N LEU A 59 3.50 9.62 -3.77
CA LEU A 59 4.65 8.77 -3.51
C LEU A 59 5.76 9.59 -2.84
N THR A 60 6.20 9.18 -1.65
CA THR A 60 7.20 9.91 -0.86
C THR A 60 8.59 9.28 -0.91
N SER A 61 8.68 7.95 -1.04
CA SER A 61 9.95 7.24 -1.16
C SER A 61 9.80 5.96 -1.96
N VAL A 62 10.88 5.58 -2.65
CA VAL A 62 11.03 4.28 -3.31
C VAL A 62 12.42 3.76 -3.05
N THR A 63 12.54 2.54 -2.57
CA THR A 63 13.83 1.85 -2.36
C THR A 63 13.79 0.43 -2.91
N GLU A 64 14.95 -0.12 -3.21
CA GLU A 64 15.15 -1.53 -3.56
C GLU A 64 15.99 -2.16 -2.43
N PRO A 65 15.39 -2.52 -1.28
CA PRO A 65 16.12 -3.05 -0.12
C PRO A 65 16.83 -4.38 -0.43
N SER A 66 16.24 -5.18 -1.33
CA SER A 66 16.79 -6.43 -1.85
C SER A 66 16.61 -6.46 -3.37
N ARG A 67 17.45 -7.21 -4.08
CA ARG A 67 17.39 -7.29 -5.54
C ARG A 67 15.97 -7.66 -6.01
N CYS A 68 15.40 -6.80 -6.85
CA CYS A 68 14.08 -6.97 -7.45
C CYS A 68 12.89 -7.00 -6.47
N GLU A 69 13.12 -6.62 -5.21
CA GLU A 69 12.09 -6.37 -4.21
C GLU A 69 12.08 -4.87 -3.92
N TYR A 70 10.93 -4.24 -4.14
CA TYR A 70 10.80 -2.79 -4.04
C TYR A 70 9.94 -2.40 -2.84
N LEU A 71 10.30 -1.32 -2.16
CA LEU A 71 9.50 -0.70 -1.12
C LEU A 71 9.07 0.69 -1.56
N PHE A 72 7.77 0.90 -1.63
CA PHE A 72 7.14 2.19 -1.89
C PHE A 72 6.56 2.73 -0.59
N VAL A 73 6.84 3.99 -0.28
CA VAL A 73 6.17 4.72 0.80
C VAL A 73 5.34 5.83 0.17
N MET A 74 4.06 5.88 0.51
CA MET A 74 3.09 6.82 -0.06
C MET A 74 2.26 7.44 1.05
N THR A 75 1.99 8.74 0.95
CA THR A 75 0.95 9.38 1.77
C THR A 75 -0.38 9.31 1.06
N THR A 76 -1.49 9.22 1.80
CA THR A 76 -2.84 9.37 1.26
C THR A 76 -3.84 9.72 2.38
N PRO A 77 -4.86 10.57 2.11
CA PRO A 77 -5.92 10.83 3.08
C PRO A 77 -6.77 9.59 3.39
N ALA A 78 -6.74 8.57 2.52
CA ALA A 78 -7.56 7.36 2.65
C ALA A 78 -7.22 6.50 3.87
N VAL A 79 -6.01 6.63 4.43
CA VAL A 79 -5.57 5.89 5.63
C VAL A 79 -5.52 6.76 6.88
N CYS A 80 -6.06 7.99 6.81
CA CYS A 80 -6.21 8.83 7.99
C CYS A 80 -7.43 8.38 8.81
N SER A 81 -7.26 8.30 10.13
CA SER A 81 -8.40 8.18 11.03
C SER A 81 -9.29 9.41 10.88
N LYS A 82 -10.61 9.21 10.86
CA LYS A 82 -11.52 10.34 11.10
C LYS A 82 -11.22 10.87 12.51
N PRO A 83 -11.22 12.19 12.73
CA PRO A 83 -11.24 12.68 14.09
C PRO A 83 -12.47 12.09 14.78
N ASP A 84 -12.25 11.36 15.87
CA ASP A 84 -13.32 10.96 16.78
C ASP A 84 -13.89 12.26 17.35
N TYR A 85 -15.00 12.74 16.78
CA TYR A 85 -15.76 13.83 17.39
C TYR A 85 -16.47 13.26 18.63
N ILE A 86 -15.75 13.02 19.71
CA ILE A 86 -16.35 12.67 21.00
C ILE A 86 -15.70 13.51 22.10
N ASN A 87 -16.43 14.55 22.51
CA ASN A 87 -16.61 14.84 23.91
C ASN A 87 -18.10 14.65 24.23
N GLY A 88 -18.42 13.53 24.88
CA GLY A 88 -19.62 13.35 25.70
C GLY A 88 -20.85 12.73 25.03
N GLY A 89 -21.09 11.44 25.30
CA GLY A 89 -22.44 10.85 25.27
C GLY A 89 -22.59 9.54 24.50
N GLU A 90 -22.49 8.43 25.25
CA GLU A 90 -23.13 7.12 25.05
C GLU A 90 -22.87 6.27 23.78
N SER A 91 -22.47 5.03 24.09
CA SER A 91 -22.39 3.86 23.22
C SER A 91 -23.73 3.52 22.56
N GLU A 92 -23.74 3.27 21.25
CA GLU A 92 -24.71 2.33 20.69
C GLU A 92 -24.04 1.33 19.75
N GLU A 93 -24.19 0.04 20.09
CA GLU A 93 -23.90 -1.12 19.27
C GLU A 93 -24.69 -1.05 17.97
N HIS A 94 -24.01 -1.16 16.82
CA HIS A 94 -24.67 -1.37 15.54
C HIS A 94 -25.22 -2.82 15.48
N ILE A 95 -26.45 -3.02 15.96
CA ILE A 95 -27.24 -4.21 15.67
C ILE A 95 -27.75 -4.08 14.23
N HIS A 96 -27.21 -4.90 13.32
CA HIS A 96 -27.70 -5.00 11.95
C HIS A 96 -28.95 -5.89 11.94
N SER A 97 -30.14 -5.29 11.90
CA SER A 97 -31.39 -5.99 11.58
C SER A 97 -31.59 -5.98 10.08
N GLU A 98 -31.46 -7.13 9.42
CA GLU A 98 -31.96 -7.30 8.04
C GLU A 98 -33.48 -7.52 8.07
N LEU A 99 -34.16 -7.01 7.04
CA LEU A 99 -35.61 -7.07 6.84
C LEU A 99 -35.96 -8.20 5.87
#